data_AF-A0A1L7I8Q9-F1
#
_entry.id   AF-A0A1L7I8Q9-F1
#
_cell.length_a   1.000
_cell.length_b   1.000
_cell.length_c   1.000
_cell.angle_alpha   90.00
_cell.angle_beta   90.00
_cell.angle_gamma   90.00
#
_symmetry.space_group_name_H-M   'P 1'
#
loop_
_entity.id
_entity.type
_entity.pdbx_description
1 polymer ?
#
loop_
_entity_poly.entity_id
_entity_poly.type
_entity_poly.pdbx_seq_one_letter_code
_entity_poly.pdbx_strand_id
1 'polypeptide(L)'
;MNFASIDAGKGGTVTLSPENLRSATGEIQLEESAGQTPAIFEIKGQSQYSYQVALPQQAYLIAPNAEPILIKDFVALNDHQTFNSNAQLIRLGASLEISEGQSPGQYRSAAPIEITVSYN
;
A
#
# COMPACT_ATOMS: atom_id res chain seq x y z
N MET A 1 -5.61 -2.44 2.24
CA MET A 1 -5.14 -2.00 0.92
C MET A 1 -5.54 -3.06 -0.10
N ASN A 2 -6.09 -2.65 -1.23
CA ASN A 2 -6.48 -3.52 -2.33
C ASN A 2 -6.00 -2.89 -3.64
N PHE A 3 -5.33 -3.65 -4.49
CA PHE A 3 -4.86 -3.19 -5.80
C PHE A 3 -5.84 -3.48 -6.93
N ALA A 4 -6.99 -4.12 -6.65
CA ALA A 4 -7.97 -4.61 -7.62
C ALA A 4 -7.37 -5.58 -8.67
N SER A 5 -8.16 -5.92 -9.69
CA SER A 5 -7.73 -6.83 -10.77
C SER A 5 -6.54 -6.24 -11.53
N ILE A 6 -5.53 -7.08 -11.76
CA ILE A 6 -4.30 -6.77 -12.50
C ILE A 6 -4.05 -7.93 -13.46
N ASP A 7 -3.85 -7.63 -14.74
CA ASP A 7 -3.24 -8.57 -15.67
C ASP A 7 -1.73 -8.36 -15.62
N ALA A 8 -1.02 -9.40 -15.16
CA ALA A 8 0.42 -9.34 -14.94
C ALA A 8 1.22 -9.22 -16.24
N GLY A 9 0.70 -9.66 -17.40
CA GLY A 9 1.47 -9.73 -18.64
C GLY A 9 2.83 -10.41 -18.45
N LYS A 10 3.92 -9.72 -18.80
CA LYS A 10 5.31 -10.14 -18.52
C LYS A 10 5.93 -9.50 -17.27
N GLY A 11 5.07 -9.08 -16.35
CA GLY A 11 5.48 -8.40 -15.13
C GLY A 11 5.75 -6.91 -15.31
N GLY A 12 6.11 -6.29 -14.19
CA GLY A 12 6.29 -4.86 -14.05
C GLY A 12 5.93 -4.38 -12.65
N THR A 13 5.58 -3.10 -12.53
CA THR A 13 5.20 -2.49 -11.26
C THR A 13 3.79 -1.93 -11.33
N VAL A 14 2.98 -2.15 -10.30
CA VAL A 14 1.72 -1.43 -10.07
C VAL A 14 1.87 -0.54 -8.85
N THR A 15 1.68 0.76 -9.01
CA THR A 15 1.67 1.71 -7.89
C THR A 15 0.23 2.10 -7.57
N LEU A 16 -0.13 2.03 -6.28
CA LEU A 16 -1.38 2.56 -5.75
C LEU A 16 -1.05 3.72 -4.81
N SER A 17 -1.51 4.92 -5.14
CA SER A 17 -1.26 6.12 -4.35
C SER A 17 -2.24 6.24 -3.16
N PRO A 18 -1.89 7.02 -2.11
CA PRO A 18 -2.80 7.33 -1.00
C PRO A 18 -4.12 8.01 -1.42
N GLU A 19 -4.11 8.69 -2.57
CA GLU A 19 -5.28 9.34 -3.19
C GLU A 19 -6.18 8.35 -3.94
N ASN A 20 -5.87 7.06 -3.89
CA ASN A 20 -6.58 5.99 -4.58
C ASN A 20 -6.39 5.98 -6.12
N LEU A 21 -5.25 6.48 -6.60
CA LEU A 21 -4.87 6.42 -8.01
C LEU A 21 -3.96 5.23 -8.25
N ARG A 22 -4.23 4.46 -9.31
CA ARG A 22 -3.43 3.30 -9.70
C ARG A 22 -2.72 3.57 -11.01
N SER A 23 -1.43 3.24 -11.10
CA SER A 23 -0.64 3.30 -12.32
C SER A 23 0.18 2.03 -12.48
N ALA A 24 0.60 1.73 -13.72
CA ALA A 24 1.40 0.55 -14.02
C ALA A 24 2.53 0.88 -15.00
N THR A 25 3.60 0.10 -14.92
CA THR A 25 4.72 0.09 -15.86
C THR A 25 4.99 -1.34 -16.35
N GLY A 26 5.82 -1.49 -17.38
CA GLY A 26 6.08 -2.80 -18.00
C GLY A 26 4.95 -3.22 -18.94
N GLU A 27 4.66 -4.52 -18.99
CA GLU A 27 3.57 -5.08 -19.80
C GLU A 27 2.29 -5.30 -18.98
N ILE A 28 2.22 -4.79 -17.75
CA ILE A 28 1.05 -4.89 -16.89
C ILE A 28 -0.11 -4.09 -17.48
N GLN A 29 -1.29 -4.72 -17.54
CA GLN A 29 -2.54 -4.05 -17.86
C GLN A 29 -3.41 -3.91 -16.62
N LEU A 30 -3.89 -2.69 -16.40
CA LEU A 30 -4.80 -2.39 -15.32
C LEU A 30 -6.22 -2.46 -15.85
N GLU A 31 -6.95 -3.51 -15.49
CA GLU A 31 -8.37 -3.58 -15.83
C GLU A 31 -9.11 -2.41 -15.17
N GLU A 32 -10.02 -1.75 -15.91
CA GLU A 32 -10.91 -0.74 -15.35
C GLU A 32 -11.84 -1.40 -14.32
N SER A 33 -11.41 -1.37 -13.06
CA SER A 33 -12.07 -1.99 -11.93
C SER A 33 -12.24 -0.93 -10.85
N ALA A 34 -13.46 -0.78 -10.34
CA ALA A 34 -13.74 0.00 -9.13
C ALA A 34 -13.55 -0.93 -7.92
N GLY A 35 -12.31 -1.03 -7.42
CA GLY A 35 -12.05 -1.90 -6.27
C GLY A 35 -10.75 -1.61 -5.54
N GLN A 36 -9.86 -0.80 -6.12
CA GLN A 36 -8.65 -0.39 -5.48
C GLN A 36 -8.97 0.51 -4.29
N THR A 37 -8.25 0.28 -3.20
CA THR A 37 -8.36 1.07 -1.97
C THR A 37 -6.99 1.17 -1.31
N PRO A 38 -6.49 2.39 -0.98
CA PRO A 38 -5.31 2.52 -0.14
C PRO A 38 -5.56 1.87 1.23
N ALA A 39 -4.52 1.66 2.02
CA ALA A 39 -4.76 1.41 3.44
C ALA A 39 -5.24 2.71 4.09
N ILE A 40 -6.27 2.63 4.94
CA ILE A 40 -6.80 3.77 5.69
C ILE A 40 -6.87 3.37 7.14
N PHE A 41 -6.31 4.18 8.03
CA PHE A 41 -6.47 4.01 9.46
C PHE A 41 -6.63 5.35 10.16
N GLU A 42 -7.36 5.32 11.28
CA GLU A 42 -7.53 6.46 12.16
C GLU A 42 -6.52 6.33 13.31
N ILE A 43 -5.72 7.37 13.49
CA ILE A 43 -4.94 7.56 14.71
C ILE A 43 -5.67 8.55 15.62
N LYS A 44 -5.69 8.27 16.91
CA LYS A 44 -6.28 9.13 17.93
C LYS A 44 -5.18 9.80 18.73
N GLY A 45 -5.38 11.07 19.05
CA GLY A 45 -4.43 11.89 19.78
C GLY A 45 -5.10 13.13 20.33
N GLN A 46 -4.30 14.06 20.83
CA GLN A 46 -4.79 15.38 21.23
C GLN A 46 -4.40 16.41 20.18
N SER A 47 -5.31 17.31 19.83
CA SER A 47 -5.00 18.44 18.95
C SER A 47 -3.75 19.19 19.45
N GLN A 48 -2.89 19.61 18.52
CA GLN A 48 -1.62 20.31 18.74
C GLN A 48 -0.47 19.44 19.31
N TYR A 49 -0.68 18.16 19.59
CA TYR A 49 0.41 17.25 19.97
C TYR A 49 1.10 16.66 18.74
N SER A 50 2.39 16.38 18.90
CA SER A 50 3.20 15.81 17.84
C SER A 50 3.11 14.30 17.79
N TYR A 51 3.21 13.76 16.59
CA TYR A 51 3.39 12.33 16.40
C TYR A 51 4.24 12.07 15.17
N GLN A 52 4.71 10.83 15.07
CA GLN A 52 5.46 10.35 13.92
C GLN A 52 4.89 9.01 13.47
N VAL A 53 4.72 8.85 12.16
CA VAL A 53 4.36 7.58 11.53
C VAL A 53 5.60 7.01 10.88
N ALA A 54 6.08 5.87 11.37
CA ALA A 54 7.16 5.15 10.72
C ALA A 54 6.57 4.18 9.71
N LEU A 55 6.86 4.42 8.43
CA LEU A 55 6.48 3.55 7.33
C LEU A 55 7.48 2.40 7.15
N PRO A 56 7.04 1.24 6.64
CA PRO A 56 7.94 0.14 6.36
C PRO A 56 8.91 0.52 5.24
N GLN A 57 10.21 0.26 5.46
CA GLN A 57 11.25 0.53 4.47
C GLN A 57 11.64 -0.71 3.65
N GLN A 58 11.31 -1.91 4.15
CA GLN A 58 11.59 -3.17 3.45
C GLN A 58 10.43 -3.61 2.56
N ALA A 59 10.73 -4.47 1.59
CA ALA A 59 9.72 -5.16 0.80
C ALA A 59 9.10 -6.33 1.58
N TYR A 60 7.82 -6.62 1.32
CA TYR A 60 7.10 -7.75 1.91
C TYR A 60 6.58 -8.68 0.82
N LEU A 61 6.57 -9.98 1.12
CA LEU A 61 6.06 -11.00 0.22
C LEU A 61 4.54 -11.11 0.33
N ILE A 62 3.85 -10.90 -0.79
CA ILE A 62 2.39 -11.09 -0.91
C ILE A 62 2.06 -12.53 -1.32
N ALA A 63 2.95 -13.21 -2.03
CA ALA A 63 2.72 -14.57 -2.53
C ALA A 63 3.99 -15.41 -2.34
N PRO A 64 4.03 -16.37 -1.39
CA PRO A 64 5.21 -17.20 -1.17
C PRO A 64 5.37 -18.35 -2.19
N ASN A 65 4.64 -18.30 -3.30
CA ASN A 65 4.64 -19.34 -4.33
C ASN A 65 5.85 -19.18 -5.26
N ALA A 66 5.97 -20.05 -6.28
CA ALA A 66 7.10 -20.05 -7.22
C ALA A 66 7.38 -18.68 -7.87
N GLU A 67 6.34 -17.87 -8.11
CA GLU A 67 6.45 -16.52 -8.64
C GLU A 67 6.10 -15.48 -7.57
N PRO A 68 7.08 -14.84 -6.92
CA PRO A 68 6.82 -13.93 -5.82
C PRO A 68 6.20 -12.62 -6.30
N ILE A 69 5.22 -12.11 -5.54
CA ILE A 69 4.77 -10.71 -5.64
C ILE A 69 5.31 -9.99 -4.41
N LEU A 70 6.02 -8.89 -4.62
CA LEU A 70 6.54 -8.04 -3.55
C LEU A 70 5.71 -6.77 -3.43
N ILE A 71 5.46 -6.32 -2.20
CA ILE A 71 4.93 -4.97 -1.92
C ILE A 71 6.03 -4.14 -1.25
N LYS A 72 6.24 -2.92 -1.72
CA LYS A 72 7.30 -2.01 -1.25
C LYS A 72 6.93 -0.55 -1.52
N ASP A 73 7.86 0.36 -1.25
CA ASP A 73 7.75 1.80 -1.55
C ASP A 73 6.50 2.44 -0.92
N PHE A 74 6.29 2.18 0.37
CA PHE A 74 5.15 2.70 1.12
C PHE A 74 5.23 4.23 1.22
N VAL A 75 4.11 4.89 0.95
CA VAL A 75 3.96 6.34 1.02
C VAL A 75 2.67 6.69 1.76
N ALA A 76 2.69 7.74 2.58
CA ALA A 76 1.52 8.20 3.31
C ALA A 76 1.07 9.59 2.84
N LEU A 77 -0.23 9.84 2.95
CA LEU A 77 -0.83 11.17 2.88
C LEU A 77 -1.46 11.48 4.24
N ASN A 78 -1.44 12.74 4.62
CA ASN A 78 -1.86 13.25 5.93
C ASN A 78 -1.06 12.59 7.07
N ASP A 79 0.26 12.49 6.92
CA ASP A 79 1.19 12.07 7.98
C ASP A 79 1.71 13.28 8.78
N HIS A 80 0.88 14.34 8.87
CA HIS A 80 1.23 15.60 9.54
C HIS A 80 1.87 15.31 10.90
N GLN A 81 3.06 15.82 11.17
CA GLN A 81 3.78 15.57 12.43
C GLN A 81 3.09 16.20 13.66
N THR A 82 1.86 16.73 13.51
CA THR A 82 1.04 17.31 14.56
C THR A 82 -0.42 17.05 14.27
N PHE A 83 -1.16 16.67 15.31
CA PHE A 83 -2.61 16.49 15.24
C PHE A 83 -3.32 17.82 15.01
N ASN A 84 -4.08 17.92 13.91
CA ASN A 84 -4.98 19.05 13.66
C ASN A 84 -6.33 18.92 14.39
N SER A 85 -6.65 17.73 14.87
CA SER A 85 -7.86 17.40 15.64
C SER A 85 -7.56 16.24 16.61
N ASN A 86 -8.53 15.78 17.40
CA ASN A 86 -8.31 14.64 18.31
C ASN A 86 -8.20 13.28 17.59
N ALA A 87 -8.37 13.28 16.26
CA ALA A 87 -8.13 12.13 15.42
C ALA A 87 -7.62 12.57 14.04
N GLN A 88 -6.96 11.66 13.34
CA GLN A 88 -6.52 11.91 11.98
C GLN A 88 -6.59 10.62 11.16
N LEU A 89 -7.13 10.74 9.95
CA LEU A 89 -7.11 9.67 8.97
C LEU A 89 -5.81 9.73 8.19
N ILE A 90 -5.05 8.63 8.24
CA ILE A 90 -3.86 8.43 7.42
C ILE A 90 -4.22 7.47 6.30
N ARG A 91 -3.78 7.81 5.10
CA ARG A 91 -3.93 6.99 3.90
C ARG A 91 -2.56 6.55 3.43
N LEU A 92 -2.40 5.27 3.11
CA LEU A 92 -1.15 4.73 2.61
C LEU A 92 -1.32 4.10 1.24
N GLY A 93 -0.40 4.46 0.37
CA GLY A 93 -0.11 3.82 -0.89
C GLY A 93 1.13 2.94 -0.79
N ALA A 94 1.36 2.15 -1.84
CA ALA A 94 2.53 1.30 -2.02
C ALA A 94 2.65 0.88 -3.49
N SER A 95 3.74 0.19 -3.82
CA SER A 95 3.96 -0.43 -5.12
C SER A 95 4.01 -1.96 -5.00
N LEU A 96 3.34 -2.67 -5.91
CA LEU A 96 3.54 -4.09 -6.17
C LEU A 96 4.57 -4.27 -7.28
N GLU A 97 5.57 -5.08 -7.03
CA GLU A 97 6.47 -5.63 -8.04
C GLU A 97 5.99 -7.05 -8.38
N ILE A 98 5.67 -7.26 -9.64
CA ILE A 98 5.01 -8.46 -10.15
C ILE A 98 5.92 -9.08 -11.21
N SER A 99 6.38 -10.30 -10.96
CA SER A 99 7.16 -11.09 -11.93
C SER A 99 6.31 -11.54 -13.12
N GLU A 100 6.96 -11.96 -14.21
CA GLU A 100 6.26 -12.62 -15.32
C GLU A 100 5.66 -13.97 -14.88
N GLY A 101 4.67 -14.46 -15.63
CA GLY A 101 4.13 -15.81 -15.40
C GLY A 101 3.26 -15.98 -14.15
N GLN A 102 2.81 -14.88 -13.53
CA GLN A 102 1.85 -14.95 -12.42
C GLN A 102 0.58 -15.69 -12.83
N SER A 103 0.23 -16.71 -12.06
CA SER A 103 -1.01 -17.46 -12.29
C SER A 103 -2.23 -16.61 -11.89
N PRO A 104 -3.37 -16.69 -12.60
CA PRO A 104 -4.59 -16.03 -12.16
C PRO A 104 -5.01 -16.51 -10.75
N GLY A 105 -5.35 -15.57 -9.87
CA GLY A 105 -5.74 -15.92 -8.50
C GLY A 105 -5.88 -14.72 -7.57
N GLN A 106 -6.18 -15.00 -6.30
CA GLN A 106 -6.20 -13.99 -5.24
C GLN A 106 -4.89 -14.04 -4.47
N TYR A 107 -4.24 -12.89 -4.37
CA TYR A 107 -2.97 -12.71 -3.68
C TYR A 107 -3.17 -11.83 -2.44
N ARG A 108 -2.62 -12.25 -1.29
CA ARG A 108 -2.80 -11.60 0.02
C ARG A 108 -1.54 -11.78 0.84
N SER A 109 -1.12 -10.75 1.57
CA SER A 109 0.03 -10.86 2.47
C SER A 109 -0.12 -12.04 3.44
N ALA A 110 0.95 -12.83 3.58
CA ALA A 110 0.95 -14.00 4.47
C ALA A 110 0.91 -13.60 5.96
N ALA A 111 1.42 -12.41 6.28
CA ALA A 111 1.39 -11.81 7.60
C ALA A 111 0.93 -10.35 7.53
N PRO A 112 0.51 -9.74 8.65
CA PRO A 112 0.31 -8.30 8.74
C PRO A 112 1.60 -7.53 8.42
N ILE A 113 1.45 -6.37 7.78
CA ILE A 113 2.53 -5.41 7.58
C ILE A 113 2.36 -4.32 8.64
N GLU A 114 3.35 -4.16 9.51
CA GLU A 114 3.26 -3.29 10.68
C GLU A 114 3.56 -1.83 10.33
N ILE A 115 2.75 -0.91 10.87
CA ILE A 115 3.00 0.53 10.86
C ILE A 115 3.14 0.95 12.32
N THR A 116 4.19 1.71 12.63
CA THR A 116 4.41 2.20 14.00
C THR A 116 4.03 3.68 14.08
N VAL A 117 3.25 4.03 15.10
CA VAL A 117 2.91 5.42 15.42
C VAL A 117 3.51 5.76 16.77
N SER A 118 4.41 6.74 16.78
CA SER A 118 5.04 7.27 17.99
C SER A 118 4.37 8.58 18.36
N TYR A 119 3.76 8.63 19.54
CA TYR A 119 3.11 9.82 20.09
C TYR A 119 4.01 10.44 21.15
N ASN A 120 4.29 11.75 21.04
CA ASN A 120 5.13 12.49 21.99
C ASN A 120 4.32 13.58 22.70
#